data_AF-A0A1G2MQE8-F1
#
_entry.id   AF-A0A1G2MQE8-F1
#
_cell.length_a   1.000
_cell.length_b   1.000
_cell.length_c   1.000
_cell.angle_alpha   90.00
_cell.angle_beta   90.00
_cell.angle_gamma   90.00
#
_symmetry.space_group_name_H-M   'P 1'
#
loop_
_entity.id
_entity.type
_entity.pdbx_description
1 polymer ?
#
loop_
_entity_poly.entity_id
_entity_poly.type
_entity_poly.pdbx_seq_one_letter_code
_entity_poly.pdbx_strand_id
1 'polypeptide(L)'
;MITEVERKALLPLPHGKDLGYDCEGKILQTGDMVEVVFVEELRKREKEWDFCSPGRQGKVQNYYMGWTLAVDFFGQQVGCTDINLRKL
;
A
#
# COMPACT_ATOMS: atom_id res chain seq x y z
N MET A 1 -2.17 3.60 -12.99
CA MET A 1 -2.74 3.46 -11.64
C MET A 1 -4.13 2.87 -11.79
N ILE A 2 -4.38 1.72 -11.19
CA ILE A 2 -5.73 1.15 -11.13
C ILE A 2 -6.64 2.05 -10.31
N THR A 3 -7.89 2.17 -10.73
CA THR A 3 -8.94 2.88 -10.02
C THR A 3 -9.47 2.04 -8.85
N GLU A 4 -10.21 2.67 -7.93
CA GLU A 4 -10.93 1.94 -6.88
C GLU A 4 -11.92 0.91 -7.43
N VAL A 5 -12.54 1.20 -8.59
CA VAL A 5 -13.50 0.30 -9.24
C VAL A 5 -12.80 -0.95 -9.78
N GLU A 6 -11.67 -0.76 -10.48
CA GLU A 6 -10.85 -1.86 -10.97
C GLU A 6 -10.29 -2.69 -9.81
N ARG A 7 -9.81 -2.05 -8.75
CA ARG A 7 -9.34 -2.73 -7.54
C ARG A 7 -10.44 -3.59 -6.90
N LYS A 8 -11.67 -3.08 -6.79
CA LYS A 8 -12.81 -3.85 -6.27
C LYS A 8 -13.12 -5.08 -7.14
N ALA A 9 -12.97 -4.98 -8.45
CA ALA A 9 -13.19 -6.10 -9.37
C ALA A 9 -12.11 -7.20 -9.26
N LEU A 10 -10.92 -6.86 -8.77
CA LEU A 10 -9.84 -7.82 -8.50
C LEU A 10 -10.00 -8.60 -7.19
N LEU A 11 -10.99 -8.26 -6.36
CA LEU A 11 -11.33 -9.01 -5.15
C LEU A 11 -12.34 -10.14 -5.48
N PRO A 12 -12.25 -11.30 -4.81
CA PRO A 12 -11.41 -11.62 -3.65
C PRO A 12 -9.94 -11.92 -4.01
N LEU A 13 -9.05 -11.80 -3.02
CA LEU A 13 -7.63 -12.13 -3.20
C LEU A 13 -7.44 -13.65 -3.43
N PRO A 14 -6.57 -14.06 -4.36
CA PRO A 14 -6.48 -15.46 -4.78
C PRO A 14 -5.84 -16.38 -3.74
N HIS A 15 -4.96 -15.87 -2.86
CA HIS A 15 -4.27 -16.67 -1.84
C HIS A 15 -4.26 -16.01 -0.46
N GLY A 16 -4.22 -16.81 0.60
CA GLY A 16 -4.35 -16.32 1.98
C GLY A 16 -3.20 -15.44 2.51
N LYS A 17 -2.07 -15.35 1.80
CA LYS A 17 -0.96 -14.44 2.14
C LYS A 17 -0.99 -13.13 1.34
N ASP A 18 -1.89 -13.04 0.36
CA ASP A 18 -2.09 -11.85 -0.43
C ASP A 18 -2.80 -10.82 0.43
N LEU A 19 -2.35 -9.56 0.36
CA LEU A 19 -2.83 -8.49 1.21
C LEU A 19 -3.59 -7.42 0.42
N GLY A 20 -3.28 -7.25 -0.87
CA GLY A 20 -3.90 -6.23 -1.71
C GLY A 20 -3.32 -6.21 -3.12
N TYR A 21 -3.65 -5.15 -3.85
CA TYR A 21 -3.13 -4.91 -5.18
C TYR A 21 -2.45 -3.54 -5.25
N ASP A 22 -1.29 -3.51 -5.87
CA ASP A 22 -0.55 -2.28 -6.12
C ASP A 22 -1.23 -1.43 -7.22
N CYS A 23 -0.66 -0.26 -7.50
CA CYS A 23 -1.15 0.69 -8.50
C CYS A 23 -1.17 0.13 -9.94
N GLU A 24 -0.56 -1.01 -10.21
CA GLU A 24 -0.51 -1.71 -11.50
C GLU A 24 -1.34 -3.00 -11.49
N GLY A 25 -2.04 -3.29 -10.39
CA GLY A 25 -2.83 -4.52 -10.24
C GLY A 25 -1.99 -5.75 -9.88
N LYS A 26 -0.73 -5.57 -9.45
CA LYS A 26 0.11 -6.67 -8.98
C LYS A 26 -0.23 -7.02 -7.54
N ILE A 27 -0.21 -8.30 -7.22
CA ILE A 27 -0.46 -8.80 -5.87
C ILE A 27 0.65 -8.33 -4.92
N LEU A 28 0.23 -7.75 -3.79
CA LEU A 28 1.08 -7.41 -2.65
C LEU A 28 0.96 -8.45 -1.55
N GLN A 29 2.10 -8.86 -1.00
CA GLN A 29 2.24 -9.86 0.06
C GLN A 29 3.15 -9.33 1.17
N THR A 30 3.09 -9.95 2.36
CA THR A 30 4.05 -9.69 3.42
C THR A 30 5.48 -9.92 2.93
N GLY A 31 6.33 -8.91 3.13
CA GLY A 31 7.74 -8.93 2.78
C GLY A 31 8.08 -8.29 1.45
N ASP A 32 7.08 -7.94 0.63
CA ASP A 32 7.30 -7.24 -0.64
C ASP A 32 7.90 -5.86 -0.40
N MET A 33 8.86 -5.50 -1.27
CA MET A 33 9.36 -4.12 -1.35
C MET A 33 8.41 -3.30 -2.22
N VAL A 34 8.10 -2.10 -1.77
CA VAL A 34 7.18 -1.18 -2.46
C VAL A 34 7.74 0.23 -2.48
N GLU A 35 7.38 0.99 -3.49
CA GLU A 35 7.57 2.44 -3.57
C GLU A 35 6.21 3.13 -3.45
N VAL A 36 6.13 4.22 -2.69
CA VAL A 36 4.96 5.09 -2.68
C VAL A 36 4.96 5.91 -3.98
N VAL A 37 3.90 5.83 -4.77
CA VAL A 37 3.79 6.55 -6.05
C VAL A 37 2.81 7.73 -6.01
N PHE A 38 1.97 7.81 -4.98
CA PHE A 38 0.97 8.86 -4.84
C PHE A 38 0.76 9.25 -3.37
N VAL A 39 0.52 10.55 -3.12
CA VAL A 39 0.28 11.06 -1.76
C VAL A 39 -1.19 10.90 -1.39
N GLU A 40 -1.47 10.37 -0.21
CA GLU A 40 -2.82 10.40 0.35
C GLU A 40 -3.16 11.79 0.91
N GLU A 41 -3.74 12.64 0.06
CA GLU A 41 -4.17 14.01 0.40
C GLU A 41 -5.02 14.07 1.70
N LEU A 42 -5.87 13.05 1.93
CA LEU A 42 -6.74 12.97 3.10
C LEU A 42 -5.99 12.79 4.41
N ARG A 43 -4.78 12.20 4.37
CA ARG A 43 -3.98 11.86 5.56
C ARG A 43 -2.81 12.81 5.78
N LYS A 44 -2.58 13.79 4.88
CA LYS A 44 -1.57 14.85 5.03
C LYS A 44 -1.66 15.66 6.33
N ARG A 45 -2.81 15.65 7.01
CA ARG A 45 -3.02 16.39 8.27
C ARG A 45 -2.51 15.63 9.49
N GLU A 46 -2.22 14.34 9.35
CA GLU A 46 -1.74 13.48 10.44
C GLU A 46 -0.20 13.41 10.39
N LYS A 47 0.48 13.85 11.45
CA LYS A 47 1.96 13.86 11.53
C LYS A 47 2.61 12.48 11.30
N GLU A 48 1.88 11.41 11.61
CA GLU A 48 2.34 10.03 11.46
C GLU A 48 2.46 9.60 9.98
N TRP A 49 1.90 10.40 9.06
CA TRP A 49 1.78 10.10 7.63
C TRP A 49 2.73 10.88 6.72
N ASP A 50 3.62 11.71 7.29
CA ASP A 50 4.72 12.36 6.57
C ASP A 50 5.65 11.35 5.86
N PHE A 51 5.51 10.06 6.18
CA PHE A 51 6.29 8.95 5.65
C PHE A 51 5.70 8.30 4.38
N CYS A 52 4.41 8.46 4.04
CA CYS A 52 3.89 8.02 2.72
C CYS A 52 4.04 9.16 1.68
N SER A 53 5.26 9.65 1.47
CA SER A 53 5.57 10.59 0.38
C SER A 53 6.06 9.84 -0.88
N PRO A 54 5.70 10.28 -2.10
CA PRO A 54 6.16 9.69 -3.34
C PRO A 54 7.68 9.50 -3.40
N GLY A 55 8.11 8.38 -3.97
CA GLY A 55 9.52 8.01 -4.09
C GLY A 55 10.11 7.30 -2.87
N ARG A 56 9.40 7.24 -1.74
CA ARG A 56 9.87 6.48 -0.57
C ARG A 56 9.63 5.00 -0.78
N GLN A 57 10.65 4.21 -0.42
CA GLN A 57 10.60 2.76 -0.49
C GLN A 57 10.45 2.17 0.91
N GLY A 58 9.62 1.15 1.03
CA GLY A 58 9.35 0.45 2.27
C GLY A 58 9.03 -1.02 2.04
N LYS A 59 8.86 -1.76 3.13
CA LYS A 59 8.57 -3.20 3.10
C LYS A 59 7.19 -3.50 3.67
N VAL A 60 6.34 -4.16 2.89
CA VAL A 60 5.00 -4.57 3.32
C VAL A 60 5.10 -5.53 4.50
N GLN A 61 4.36 -5.29 5.58
CA GLN A 61 4.37 -6.12 6.78
C GLN A 61 3.09 -6.95 6.89
N ASN A 62 1.93 -6.30 6.94
CA ASN A 62 0.64 -6.98 7.12
C ASN A 62 -0.52 -6.11 6.63
N TYR A 63 -1.71 -6.71 6.62
CA TYR A 63 -2.97 -5.99 6.46
C TYR A 63 -3.22 -5.09 7.68
N TYR A 64 -3.64 -3.85 7.44
CA TYR A 64 -3.97 -2.92 8.51
C TYR A 64 -5.48 -2.74 8.64
N MET A 65 -6.10 -1.99 7.74
CA MET A 65 -7.55 -1.80 7.72
C MET A 65 -8.06 -1.37 6.33
N GLY A 66 -9.23 -1.86 5.93
CA GLY A 66 -9.84 -1.53 4.66
C GLY A 66 -8.93 -1.89 3.49
N TRP A 67 -8.41 -0.89 2.80
CA TRP A 67 -7.47 -1.06 1.68
C TRP A 67 -6.04 -0.63 2.02
N THR A 68 -5.80 -0.36 3.30
CA THR A 68 -4.52 0.09 3.84
C THR A 68 -3.69 -1.11 4.31
N LEU A 69 -2.44 -1.14 3.89
CA LEU A 69 -1.41 -2.08 4.32
C LEU A 69 -0.43 -1.38 5.26
N ALA A 70 0.08 -2.08 6.26
CA ALA A 70 1.20 -1.58 7.06
C ALA A 70 2.50 -1.78 6.27
N VAL A 71 3.22 -0.68 6.03
CA VAL A 71 4.51 -0.65 5.34
C VAL A 71 5.56 -0.13 6.33
N ASP A 72 6.66 -0.87 6.45
CA ASP A 72 7.81 -0.48 7.26
C ASP A 72 8.77 0.38 6.43
N PHE A 73 8.96 1.63 6.87
CA PHE A 73 9.94 2.56 6.35
C PHE A 73 11.06 2.73 7.39
N PHE A 74 12.14 1.98 7.24
CA PHE A 74 13.33 2.07 8.10
C PHE A 74 13.05 1.91 9.61
N GLY A 75 12.17 0.99 9.99
CA GLY A 75 11.81 0.71 11.39
C GLY A 75 10.56 1.43 11.88
N GLN A 76 9.92 2.24 11.03
CA GLN A 76 8.64 2.87 11.32
C GLN A 76 7.51 2.26 10.46
N GLN A 77 6.52 1.67 11.12
CA GLN A 77 5.33 1.14 10.45
C GLN A 77 4.31 2.24 10.20
N VAL A 78 3.90 2.36 8.95
CA VAL A 78 2.97 3.38 8.47
C VAL A 78 1.94 2.69 7.59
N GLY A 79 0.66 3.01 7.77
CA GLY A 79 -0.36 2.54 6.83
C GLY A 79 -0.13 3.21 5.47
N CYS A 80 -0.27 2.51 4.34
CA CYS A 80 -0.48 3.17 3.05
C CYS A 80 -1.56 2.38 2.29
N THR A 81 -2.45 3.06 1.56
CA THR A 81 -3.43 2.38 0.69
C THR A 81 -2.71 1.70 -0.45
N ASP A 82 -3.06 0.43 -0.68
CA ASP A 82 -2.35 -0.43 -1.63
C ASP A 82 -2.26 0.14 -3.06
N ILE A 83 -3.31 0.79 -3.56
CA ILE A 83 -3.29 1.44 -4.89
C ILE A 83 -2.32 2.63 -5.02
N ASN A 84 -1.80 3.13 -3.90
CA ASN A 84 -0.78 4.18 -3.86
C ASN A 84 0.64 3.63 -3.78
N LEU A 85 0.78 2.30 -3.75
CA LEU A 85 2.05 1.59 -3.74
C LEU A 85 2.35 1.01 -5.13
N ARG A 86 3.62 0.89 -5.48
CA ARG A 86 4.11 0.11 -6.60
C ARG A 86 5.05 -0.96 -6.07
N LYS A 87 4.82 -2.22 -6.42
CA LYS A 87 5.73 -3.33 -6.10
C LYS A 87 7.05 -3.19 -6.88
N LEU A 88 8.17 -3.33 -6.17
CA LEU A 88 9.53 -3.29 -6.71
C LEU A 88 10.06 -4.70 -7.01
#